data_AF-A0A2H0K681-F1
#
_entry.id   AF-A0A2H0K681-F1
#
_cell.length_a   1.000
_cell.length_b   1.000
_cell.length_c   1.000
_cell.angle_alpha   90.00
_cell.angle_beta   90.00
_cell.angle_gamma   90.00
#
_symmetry.space_group_name_H-M   'P 1'
#
loop_
_entity.id
_entity.type
_entity.pdbx_description
1 polymer ?
#
loop_
_entity_poly.entity_id
_entity_poly.type
_entity_poly.pdbx_seq_one_letter_code
_entity_poly.pdbx_strand_id
1 'polypeptide(L)'
;MNLIESVIRRLKNDKKPQKGFTLIEILVVIGIIAILAAIVIIAINPSRQFAQAHNTQRISGVTAILNAVGQNIIDNRGTFTCAIDIAGSSTPITIPATSTIIKKEDGVDLRPCIVPTYISEIPVDPTSGSNSCDEDLECSTGDYNTGYEIFKNATTSRITVTAPDAELNQTISITR
;
A
#
# COMPACT_ATOMS: atom_id res chain seq x y z
N MET A 1 55.08 37.67 -53.54
CA MET A 1 54.46 37.51 -52.21
C MET A 1 52.97 37.28 -52.44
N ASN A 2 52.48 36.04 -52.25
CA ASN A 2 51.28 35.50 -52.91
C ASN A 2 49.95 35.91 -52.27
N LEU A 3 49.03 36.46 -53.07
CA LEU A 3 47.66 36.86 -52.71
C LEU A 3 46.84 35.72 -52.05
N ILE A 4 47.14 34.47 -52.40
CA ILE A 4 46.48 33.26 -51.88
C ILE A 4 46.70 33.09 -50.36
N GLU A 5 47.88 33.43 -49.83
CA GLU A 5 48.12 33.37 -48.38
C GLU A 5 47.29 34.41 -47.60
N SER A 6 46.99 35.55 -48.23
CA SER A 6 46.21 36.62 -47.59
C SER A 6 44.74 36.25 -47.41
N VAL A 7 44.18 35.47 -48.35
CA VAL A 7 42.78 35.02 -48.32
C VAL A 7 42.60 33.90 -47.30
N ILE A 8 43.53 32.93 -47.25
CA ILE A 8 43.49 31.83 -46.27
C ILE A 8 43.62 32.35 -44.84
N ARG A 9 44.40 33.41 -44.60
CA ARG A 9 44.49 34.06 -43.28
C ARG A 9 43.16 34.70 -42.83
N ARG A 10 42.32 35.20 -43.76
CA ARG A 10 41.03 35.83 -43.43
C ARG A 10 39.91 34.82 -43.15
N LEU A 11 40.06 33.55 -43.53
CA LEU A 11 39.11 32.48 -43.20
C LEU A 11 39.41 31.76 -41.87
N LYS A 12 40.41 32.23 -41.11
CA LYS A 12 40.79 31.65 -39.81
C LYS A 12 39.83 32.12 -38.70
N ASN A 13 38.59 31.61 -38.81
CA ASN A 13 37.66 31.26 -37.74
C ASN A 13 37.77 32.08 -36.45
N ASP A 14 36.93 33.12 -36.31
CA ASP A 14 36.64 33.80 -35.06
C ASP A 14 35.88 32.87 -34.10
N LYS A 15 36.54 31.81 -33.62
CA LYS A 15 36.03 31.05 -32.47
C LYS A 15 36.18 31.94 -31.24
N LYS A 16 35.11 32.66 -30.91
CA LYS A 16 35.02 33.36 -29.62
C LYS A 16 35.35 32.36 -28.51
N PRO A 17 36.24 32.70 -27.57
CA PRO A 17 36.56 31.80 -26.47
C PRO A 17 35.26 31.52 -25.70
N GLN A 18 34.84 30.26 -25.68
CA GLN A 18 33.77 29.84 -24.78
C GLN A 18 34.30 29.99 -23.36
N LYS A 19 33.70 30.90 -22.60
CA LYS A 19 34.01 31.06 -21.19
C LYS A 19 33.55 29.78 -20.49
N GLY A 20 34.51 28.99 -20.01
CA GLY A 20 34.25 27.85 -19.14
C GLY A 20 33.93 28.32 -17.72
N PHE A 21 33.24 27.48 -16.96
CA PHE A 21 33.04 27.70 -15.53
C PHE A 21 34.37 27.71 -14.79
N THR A 22 34.46 28.56 -13.79
CA THR A 22 35.59 28.59 -12.87
C THR A 22 35.48 27.48 -11.82
N LEU A 23 36.61 27.01 -11.30
CA LEU A 23 36.62 26.02 -10.20
C LEU A 23 35.88 26.54 -8.97
N ILE A 24 35.99 27.85 -8.71
CA ILE A 24 35.31 28.48 -7.58
C ILE A 24 33.79 28.51 -7.75
N GLU A 25 33.27 28.72 -8.97
CA GLU A 25 31.82 28.63 -9.24
C GLU A 25 31.28 27.25 -8.93
N ILE A 26 31.96 26.19 -9.37
CA ILE A 26 31.52 24.82 -9.09
C ILE A 26 31.63 24.51 -7.59
N LEU A 27 32.68 24.95 -6.91
CA LEU A 27 32.88 24.73 -5.48
C LEU A 27 31.78 25.40 -4.63
N VAL A 28 31.40 26.63 -4.96
CA VAL A 28 30.32 27.34 -4.25
C VAL A 28 28.98 26.66 -4.53
N VAL A 29 28.72 26.22 -5.76
CA VAL A 29 27.45 25.56 -6.14
C VAL A 29 27.26 24.25 -5.39
N ILE A 30 28.27 23.37 -5.35
CA ILE A 30 28.14 22.11 -4.59
C ILE A 30 27.98 22.36 -3.09
N GLY A 31 28.60 23.42 -2.56
CA GLY A 31 28.42 23.85 -1.17
C GLY A 31 26.98 24.27 -0.87
N ILE A 32 26.38 25.08 -1.75
CA ILE A 32 24.99 25.50 -1.62
C ILE A 32 24.03 24.31 -1.75
N ILE A 33 24.27 23.42 -2.73
CA ILE A 33 23.44 22.21 -2.92
C ILE A 33 23.48 21.32 -1.67
N ALA A 34 24.65 21.13 -1.05
CA ALA A 34 24.78 20.34 0.17
C ALA A 34 23.96 20.93 1.34
N ILE A 35 24.01 22.25 1.53
CA ILE A 35 23.24 22.94 2.57
C ILE A 35 21.74 22.81 2.32
N LEU A 36 21.28 23.07 1.10
CA LEU A 36 19.87 22.97 0.73
C LEU A 36 19.35 21.54 0.90
N ALA A 37 20.12 20.54 0.47
CA ALA A 37 19.75 19.13 0.62
C ALA A 37 19.59 18.73 2.09
N ALA A 38 20.50 19.17 2.98
CA ALA A 38 20.41 18.88 4.41
C ALA A 38 19.12 19.48 5.04
N ILE A 39 18.78 20.73 4.69
CA ILE A 39 17.56 21.40 5.18
C ILE A 39 16.30 20.65 4.71
N VAL A 40 16.26 20.26 3.44
CA VAL A 40 15.09 19.57 2.83
C VAL A 40 14.83 18.22 3.49
N ILE A 41 15.86 17.44 3.81
CA ILE A 41 15.69 16.13 4.46
C ILE A 41 15.04 16.27 5.84
N ILE A 42 15.47 17.27 6.63
CA ILE A 42 14.88 17.55 7.94
C ILE A 42 13.40 17.98 7.79
N ALA A 43 13.08 18.74 6.73
CA ALA A 43 11.74 19.24 6.49
C ALA A 43 10.72 18.16 6.06
N ILE A 44 11.15 17.08 5.39
CA ILE A 44 10.23 16.09 4.78
C ILE A 44 9.65 15.06 5.77
N ASN A 45 10.17 14.97 7.01
CA ASN A 45 9.71 14.01 8.03
C ASN A 45 9.35 12.61 7.45
N PRO A 46 10.36 11.81 7.05
CA PRO A 46 10.14 10.54 6.36
C PRO A 46 9.21 9.59 7.12
N SER A 47 9.27 9.59 8.46
CA SER A 47 8.39 8.78 9.31
C SER A 47 6.91 9.09 9.08
N ARG A 48 6.56 10.37 8.90
CA ARG A 48 5.18 10.76 8.59
C ARG A 48 4.75 10.29 7.20
N GLN A 49 5.66 10.29 6.23
CA GLN A 49 5.37 9.83 4.87
C GLN A 49 5.14 8.32 4.81
N PHE A 50 5.93 7.52 5.54
CA PHE A 50 5.69 6.09 5.67
C PHE A 50 4.35 5.80 6.33
N ALA A 51 4.02 6.51 7.42
CA ALA A 51 2.74 6.33 8.09
C ALA A 51 1.53 6.65 7.19
N GLN A 52 1.65 7.67 6.32
CA GLN A 52 0.62 7.97 5.32
C GLN A 52 0.51 6.88 4.24
N ALA A 53 1.63 6.33 3.80
CA ALA A 53 1.65 5.22 2.85
C ALA A 53 0.99 3.97 3.44
N HIS A 54 1.32 3.61 4.69
CA HIS A 54 0.70 2.51 5.40
C HIS A 54 -0.80 2.72 5.58
N ASN A 55 -1.24 3.90 6.00
CA ASN A 55 -2.67 4.21 6.11
C ASN A 55 -3.40 4.12 4.76
N THR A 56 -2.75 4.51 3.66
CA THR A 56 -3.32 4.32 2.32
C THR A 56 -3.49 2.83 1.99
N GLN A 57 -2.50 2.00 2.32
CA GLN A 57 -2.59 0.55 2.16
C GLN A 57 -3.68 -0.05 3.03
N ARG A 58 -3.83 0.40 4.29
CA ARG A 58 -4.92 -0.01 5.20
C ARG A 58 -6.29 0.31 4.63
N ILE A 59 -6.51 1.53 4.12
CA ILE A 59 -7.77 1.94 3.48
C ILE A 59 -8.08 1.02 2.29
N SER A 60 -7.09 0.73 1.46
CA SER A 60 -7.25 -0.21 0.34
C SER A 60 -7.59 -1.62 0.83
N GLY A 61 -6.90 -2.12 1.86
CA GLY A 61 -7.10 -3.44 2.44
C GLY A 61 -8.52 -3.62 3.01
N VAL A 62 -8.95 -2.72 3.89
CA VAL A 62 -10.30 -2.79 4.48
C VAL A 62 -11.39 -2.62 3.42
N THR A 63 -11.17 -1.79 2.40
CA THR A 63 -12.12 -1.61 1.28
C THR A 63 -12.23 -2.89 0.45
N ALA A 64 -11.10 -3.53 0.14
CA ALA A 64 -11.06 -4.74 -0.66
C ALA A 64 -11.78 -5.90 0.06
N ILE A 65 -11.53 -6.08 1.37
CA ILE A 65 -12.22 -7.08 2.19
C ILE A 65 -13.72 -6.79 2.21
N LEU A 66 -14.13 -5.55 2.50
CA LEU A 66 -15.54 -5.19 2.57
C LEU A 66 -16.27 -5.37 1.22
N ASN A 67 -15.60 -5.08 0.10
CA ASN A 67 -16.15 -5.31 -1.23
C ASN A 67 -16.29 -6.81 -1.53
N ALA A 68 -15.30 -7.62 -1.18
CA ALA A 68 -15.34 -9.07 -1.40
C ALA A 68 -16.45 -9.72 -0.57
N VAL A 69 -16.58 -9.35 0.71
CA VAL A 69 -17.69 -9.77 1.57
C VAL A 69 -19.04 -9.30 1.02
N GLY A 70 -19.12 -8.05 0.56
CA GLY A 70 -20.33 -7.52 -0.06
C GLY A 70 -20.74 -8.30 -1.32
N GLN A 71 -19.79 -8.65 -2.18
CA GLN A 71 -20.04 -9.44 -3.38
C GLN A 71 -20.51 -10.86 -3.05
N ASN A 72 -19.88 -11.50 -2.05
CA ASN A 72 -20.33 -12.79 -1.55
C ASN A 72 -21.81 -12.74 -1.12
N ILE A 73 -22.21 -11.72 -0.35
CA ILE A 73 -23.59 -11.55 0.11
C ILE A 73 -24.56 -11.35 -1.06
N ILE A 74 -24.16 -10.57 -2.07
CA ILE A 74 -24.98 -10.30 -3.26
C ILE A 74 -25.26 -11.61 -4.02
N ASP A 75 -24.23 -12.40 -4.28
CA ASP A 75 -24.35 -13.66 -5.01
C ASP A 75 -25.16 -14.71 -4.24
N ASN A 76 -25.09 -14.66 -2.91
CA ASN A 76 -25.76 -15.59 -2.01
C ASN A 76 -27.09 -15.05 -1.46
N ARG A 77 -27.81 -14.27 -2.28
CA ARG A 77 -29.19 -13.80 -2.02
C ARG A 77 -29.34 -13.04 -0.70
N GLY A 78 -28.35 -12.22 -0.34
CA GLY A 78 -28.36 -11.42 0.87
C GLY A 78 -27.83 -12.13 2.12
N THR A 79 -27.29 -13.35 1.99
CA THR A 79 -26.69 -14.11 3.10
C THR A 79 -25.19 -14.24 2.88
N PHE A 80 -24.37 -14.05 3.90
CA PHE A 80 -22.94 -14.34 3.83
C PHE A 80 -22.74 -15.86 3.95
N THR A 81 -22.02 -16.46 3.01
CA THR A 81 -21.79 -17.92 2.97
C THR A 81 -20.33 -18.22 2.63
N CYS A 82 -19.86 -19.41 2.98
CA CYS A 82 -18.51 -19.88 2.67
C CYS A 82 -18.61 -21.17 1.87
N ALA A 83 -17.68 -21.37 0.92
CA ALA A 83 -17.69 -22.55 0.05
C ALA A 83 -17.35 -23.84 0.80
N ILE A 84 -16.71 -23.70 1.97
CA ILE A 84 -16.19 -24.80 2.77
C ILE A 84 -16.89 -24.76 4.13
N ASP A 85 -17.86 -25.66 4.33
CA ASP A 85 -18.05 -26.29 5.63
C ASP A 85 -16.79 -27.11 5.83
N ILE A 86 -15.83 -26.63 6.63
CA ILE A 86 -14.61 -27.42 6.93
C ILE A 86 -15.12 -28.76 7.46
N ALA A 87 -14.73 -29.86 6.82
CA ALA A 87 -15.08 -31.21 7.25
C ALA A 87 -14.54 -31.43 8.68
N GLY A 88 -15.34 -31.09 9.69
CA GLY A 88 -14.97 -31.13 11.10
C GLY A 88 -15.30 -29.87 11.92
N SER A 89 -15.55 -28.70 11.32
CA SER A 89 -16.03 -27.51 12.05
C SER A 89 -17.53 -27.36 11.84
N SER A 90 -18.31 -27.79 12.83
CA SER A 90 -19.78 -27.81 12.76
C SER A 90 -20.44 -26.43 12.91
N THR A 91 -19.65 -25.35 12.92
CA THR A 91 -20.15 -23.99 13.10
C THR A 91 -20.04 -23.20 11.80
N PRO A 92 -21.17 -22.77 11.23
CA PRO A 92 -21.16 -21.88 10.08
C PRO A 92 -20.29 -20.66 10.37
N ILE A 93 -19.33 -20.38 9.50
CA ILE A 93 -18.56 -19.15 9.56
C ILE A 93 -19.53 -17.99 9.32
N THR A 94 -19.66 -17.11 10.29
CA THR A 94 -20.52 -15.93 10.24
C THR A 94 -19.73 -14.70 10.62
N ILE A 95 -20.17 -13.54 10.13
CA ILE A 95 -19.58 -12.28 10.55
C ILE A 95 -20.04 -11.98 11.99
N PRO A 96 -19.10 -11.81 12.93
CA PRO A 96 -19.44 -11.66 14.34
C PRO A 96 -20.16 -10.34 14.61
N ALA A 97 -20.95 -10.30 15.69
CA ALA A 97 -21.65 -9.07 16.12
C ALA A 97 -20.72 -8.04 16.79
N THR A 98 -19.54 -8.49 17.21
CA THR A 98 -18.50 -7.69 17.88
C THR A 98 -17.25 -7.62 17.01
N SER A 99 -16.51 -6.50 17.12
CA SER A 99 -15.24 -6.32 16.40
C SER A 99 -14.31 -7.49 16.71
N THR A 100 -13.96 -8.24 15.68
CA THR A 100 -13.15 -9.45 15.80
C THR A 100 -12.11 -9.44 14.70
N ILE A 101 -10.88 -9.80 15.05
CA ILE A 101 -9.75 -9.87 14.13
C ILE A 101 -9.95 -10.94 13.06
N ILE A 102 -9.62 -10.61 11.80
CA ILE A 102 -9.70 -11.51 10.66
C ILE A 102 -8.38 -12.26 10.55
N LYS A 103 -8.41 -13.54 10.91
CA LYS A 103 -7.27 -14.46 10.95
C LYS A 103 -7.79 -15.90 10.95
N LYS A 104 -6.91 -16.86 10.64
CA LYS A 104 -7.26 -18.27 10.53
C LYS A 104 -7.77 -18.88 11.85
N GLU A 105 -6.99 -18.77 12.92
CA GLU A 105 -7.33 -19.32 14.24
C GLU A 105 -7.57 -18.23 15.30
N ASP A 106 -8.44 -18.50 16.27
CA ASP A 106 -8.83 -17.57 17.35
C ASP A 106 -9.36 -16.21 16.84
N GLY A 107 -9.97 -16.20 15.65
CA GLY A 107 -10.55 -15.02 15.00
C GLY A 107 -11.67 -15.42 14.06
N VAL A 108 -11.96 -14.59 13.06
CA VAL A 108 -12.88 -14.94 11.98
C VAL A 108 -12.10 -15.31 10.71
N ASP A 109 -12.19 -16.58 10.33
CA ASP A 109 -11.58 -17.08 9.11
C ASP A 109 -12.45 -16.74 7.89
N LEU A 110 -12.10 -15.67 7.20
CA LEU A 110 -12.81 -15.23 6.00
C LEU A 110 -12.23 -15.83 4.72
N ARG A 111 -11.01 -16.37 4.74
CA ARG A 111 -10.30 -16.80 3.53
C ARG A 111 -11.12 -17.83 2.72
N PRO A 112 -11.71 -18.89 3.31
CA PRO A 112 -12.55 -19.85 2.59
C PRO A 112 -13.82 -19.27 1.97
N CYS A 113 -14.23 -18.07 2.40
CA CYS A 113 -15.48 -17.43 1.99
C CYS A 113 -15.28 -16.43 0.84
N ILE A 114 -14.10 -15.79 0.79
CA ILE A 114 -13.82 -14.69 -0.15
C ILE A 114 -12.68 -14.96 -1.13
N VAL A 115 -11.71 -15.79 -0.78
CA VAL A 115 -10.62 -16.20 -1.68
C VAL A 115 -11.03 -17.50 -2.40
N PRO A 116 -10.56 -17.76 -3.63
CA PRO A 116 -10.08 -16.79 -4.62
C PRO A 116 -11.23 -16.09 -5.37
N THR A 117 -12.50 -16.46 -5.10
CA THR A 117 -13.66 -16.10 -5.92
C THR A 117 -13.94 -14.60 -5.96
N TYR A 118 -13.81 -13.91 -4.83
CA TYR A 118 -14.17 -12.50 -4.67
C TYR A 118 -12.95 -11.58 -4.51
N ILE A 119 -11.81 -12.16 -4.12
CA ILE A 119 -10.52 -11.50 -4.04
C ILE A 119 -9.41 -12.53 -4.22
N SER A 120 -8.33 -12.16 -4.90
CA SER A 120 -7.24 -13.10 -5.19
C SER A 120 -6.48 -13.55 -3.94
N GLU A 121 -6.31 -12.66 -2.97
CA GLU A 121 -5.60 -12.91 -1.72
C GLU A 121 -6.07 -11.89 -0.68
N ILE A 122 -6.12 -12.28 0.60
CA ILE A 122 -6.60 -11.38 1.64
C ILE A 122 -5.51 -10.33 1.97
N PRO A 123 -5.80 -9.03 1.88
CA PRO A 123 -4.84 -8.00 2.24
C PRO A 123 -4.53 -8.05 3.73
N VAL A 124 -3.29 -7.72 4.08
CA VAL A 124 -2.82 -7.64 5.46
C VAL A 124 -2.29 -6.25 5.78
N ASP A 125 -2.39 -5.87 7.04
CA ASP A 125 -1.81 -4.65 7.59
C ASP A 125 -0.30 -4.61 7.31
N PRO A 126 0.24 -3.49 6.80
CA PRO A 126 1.66 -3.40 6.42
C PRO A 126 2.62 -3.53 7.60
N THR A 127 2.15 -3.39 8.84
CA THR A 127 2.98 -3.38 10.05
C THR A 127 2.71 -4.54 10.99
N SER A 128 1.45 -4.92 11.16
CA SER A 128 1.02 -5.98 12.10
C SER A 128 0.51 -7.25 11.42
N GLY A 129 0.30 -7.19 10.10
CA GLY A 129 -0.24 -8.27 9.31
C GLY A 129 0.78 -9.33 8.93
N SER A 130 0.34 -10.58 8.86
CA SER A 130 1.12 -11.72 8.39
C SER A 130 0.27 -12.61 7.50
N ASN A 131 0.88 -13.18 6.47
CA ASN A 131 0.24 -14.17 5.61
C ASN A 131 1.31 -15.13 5.09
N SER A 132 1.25 -16.37 5.55
CA SER A 132 2.08 -17.49 5.07
C SER A 132 1.25 -18.56 4.37
N CYS A 133 0.00 -18.26 4.04
CA CYS A 133 -0.83 -19.15 3.24
C CYS A 133 -0.26 -19.25 1.83
N ASP A 134 -0.03 -20.48 1.38
CA ASP A 134 0.18 -20.76 -0.04
C ASP A 134 -1.15 -20.52 -0.82
N GLU A 135 -1.14 -20.60 -2.15
CA GLU A 135 -2.32 -20.38 -3.03
C GLU A 135 -3.51 -21.34 -2.76
N ASP A 136 -3.37 -22.23 -1.77
CA ASP A 136 -4.44 -23.06 -1.26
C ASP A 136 -5.52 -22.25 -0.52
N LEU A 137 -6.77 -22.58 -0.84
CA LEU A 137 -7.98 -21.94 -0.35
C LEU A 137 -8.15 -22.13 1.17
N GLU A 138 -7.79 -23.31 1.68
CA GLU A 138 -7.90 -23.64 3.10
C GLU A 138 -6.69 -23.16 3.92
N CYS A 139 -5.66 -22.63 3.25
CA CYS A 139 -4.39 -22.31 3.88
C CYS A 139 -3.88 -23.49 4.73
N SER A 140 -3.97 -24.73 4.24
CA SER A 140 -3.80 -25.92 5.10
C SER A 140 -2.43 -26.00 5.80
N THR A 141 -1.38 -25.46 5.19
CA THR A 141 0.01 -25.49 5.68
C THR A 141 0.52 -24.17 6.27
N GLY A 142 -0.30 -23.11 6.23
CA GLY A 142 0.09 -21.76 6.64
C GLY A 142 -0.80 -21.18 7.74
N ASP A 143 -0.53 -19.92 8.05
CA ASP A 143 -1.36 -19.09 8.92
C ASP A 143 -1.46 -17.68 8.34
N TYR A 144 -2.51 -16.97 8.69
CA TYR A 144 -2.64 -15.57 8.33
C TYR A 144 -3.32 -14.79 9.44
N ASN A 145 -2.84 -13.57 9.63
CA ASN A 145 -3.47 -12.55 10.43
C ASN A 145 -3.46 -11.25 9.64
N THR A 146 -4.63 -10.77 9.26
CA THR A 146 -4.71 -9.55 8.47
C THR A 146 -4.37 -8.29 9.26
N GLY A 147 -4.44 -8.33 10.59
CA GLY A 147 -4.40 -7.11 11.42
C GLY A 147 -5.64 -6.23 11.27
N TYR A 148 -6.65 -6.65 10.52
CA TYR A 148 -7.93 -5.96 10.37
C TYR A 148 -9.02 -6.67 11.16
N GLU A 149 -10.03 -5.90 11.57
CA GLU A 149 -11.18 -6.40 12.31
C GLU A 149 -12.46 -6.22 11.49
N ILE A 150 -13.41 -7.13 11.68
CA ILE A 150 -14.74 -7.08 11.06
C ILE A 150 -15.83 -7.32 12.10
N PHE A 151 -16.97 -6.67 11.91
CA PHE A 151 -18.21 -7.02 12.60
C PHE A 151 -19.43 -6.66 11.77
N LYS A 152 -20.55 -7.29 12.09
CA LYS A 152 -21.87 -6.96 11.57
C LYS A 152 -22.72 -6.36 12.69
N ASN A 153 -23.21 -5.14 12.47
CA ASN A 153 -24.10 -4.50 13.42
C ASN A 153 -25.45 -5.25 13.48
N ALA A 154 -25.84 -5.72 14.66
CA ALA A 154 -27.06 -6.51 14.84
C ALA A 154 -28.36 -5.74 14.51
N THR A 155 -28.36 -4.42 14.66
CA THR A 155 -29.54 -3.57 14.42
C THR A 155 -29.66 -3.15 12.97
N THR A 156 -28.55 -2.71 12.36
CA THR A 156 -28.56 -2.15 11.00
C THR A 156 -28.24 -3.19 9.93
N SER A 157 -27.77 -4.38 10.32
CA SER A 157 -27.22 -5.42 9.45
C SER A 157 -26.06 -4.97 8.55
N ARG A 158 -25.49 -3.78 8.81
CA ARG A 158 -24.33 -3.26 8.10
C ARG A 158 -23.05 -3.91 8.60
N ILE A 159 -22.12 -4.14 7.68
CA ILE A 159 -20.82 -4.74 7.95
C ILE A 159 -19.79 -3.62 8.00
N THR A 160 -18.94 -3.66 9.02
CA THR A 160 -17.86 -2.71 9.21
C THR A 160 -16.55 -3.46 9.25
N VAL A 161 -15.56 -2.97 8.49
CA VAL A 161 -14.17 -3.41 8.56
C VAL A 161 -13.32 -2.25 9.06
N THR A 162 -12.45 -2.51 10.03
CA THR A 162 -11.63 -1.52 10.71
C THR A 162 -10.17 -1.92 10.70
N ALA A 163 -9.27 -0.94 10.51
CA ALA A 163 -7.84 -1.09 10.73
C ALA A 163 -7.47 -0.44 12.08
N PRO A 164 -7.28 -1.23 13.16
CA PRO A 164 -7.01 -0.71 14.50
C PRO A 164 -5.64 -0.01 14.61
N ASP A 165 -4.64 -0.46 13.85
CA ASP A 165 -3.27 0.05 13.89
C ASP A 165 -3.04 1.29 12.98
N ALA A 166 -4.09 2.07 12.73
CA ALA A 166 -3.99 3.29 11.94
C ALA A 166 -3.06 4.31 12.61
N GLU A 167 -2.06 4.79 11.85
CA GLU A 167 -1.04 5.69 12.37
C GLU A 167 -1.49 7.16 12.31
N LEU A 168 -0.74 8.05 12.97
CA LEU A 168 -1.00 9.50 13.01
C LEU A 168 -2.36 9.88 13.63
N ASN A 169 -2.84 9.09 14.61
CA ASN A 169 -4.14 9.26 15.27
C ASN A 169 -5.33 9.27 14.29
N GLN A 170 -5.19 8.59 13.15
CA GLN A 170 -6.29 8.41 12.22
C GLN A 170 -7.16 7.23 12.65
N THR A 171 -8.42 7.25 12.23
CA THR A 171 -9.32 6.10 12.37
C THR A 171 -9.72 5.67 10.98
N ILE A 172 -9.44 4.41 10.65
CA ILE A 172 -9.79 3.82 9.36
C ILE A 172 -10.84 2.74 9.63
N SER A 173 -12.09 3.09 9.38
CA SER A 173 -13.23 2.18 9.53
C SER A 173 -14.23 2.48 8.41
N ILE A 174 -14.64 1.44 7.69
CA ILE A 174 -15.56 1.56 6.55
C ILE A 174 -16.73 0.62 6.78
N THR A 175 -17.93 1.16 6.62
CA THR A 175 -19.20 0.44 6.80
C THR A 175 -19.98 0.38 5.50
N ARG A 176 -20.52 -0.79 5.18
CA ARG A 176 -21.51 -0.98 4.10
C ARG A 176 -22.75 -1.68 4.62
#